data_AF-A0A3C0RW63-F1
#
_entry.id   AF-A0A3C0RW63-F1
#
_cell.length_a   1.000
_cell.length_b   1.000
_cell.length_c   1.000
_cell.angle_alpha   90.00
_cell.angle_beta   90.00
_cell.angle_gamma   90.00
#
_symmetry.space_group_name_H-M   'P 1'
#
loop_
_entity.id
_entity.type
_entity.pdbx_description
1 polymer ?
#
loop_
_entity_poly.entity_id
_entity_poly.type
_entity_poly.pdbx_seq_one_letter_code
_entity_poly.pdbx_strand_id
1 'polypeptide(L)'
;MVYYNSEIYLFAAENARLLENNKIKLLFSVILFLLVGCGTPDQIHLRGNIPIKNPFYIDVYNMRTGIKVMSDTICSNNINYEVGILPKGIYQLTVSWDRDILKAQEIERFARQPELGTPKYYMSTTFWLDANESDNYKLLLDSTYQQAELEELLLAKNRGESIKMAVVSDGKNNKVYNEYLALVDQYRTENRHLNDSLQRSE
;
A
#
# COMPACT_ATOMS: atom_id res chain seq x y z
N MET A 1 30.58 23.54 -76.32
CA MET A 1 29.34 24.15 -75.78
C MET A 1 28.29 23.04 -75.79
N VAL A 2 27.78 22.43 -74.72
CA VAL A 2 27.94 22.48 -73.25
C VAL A 2 27.60 21.05 -72.77
N TYR A 3 28.52 20.33 -72.12
CA TYR A 3 28.25 19.06 -71.41
C TYR A 3 28.49 19.29 -69.92
N TYR A 4 27.58 19.99 -69.25
CA TYR A 4 27.69 20.26 -67.81
C TYR A 4 26.35 20.19 -67.04
N ASN A 5 25.23 19.89 -67.71
CA ASN A 5 23.92 19.95 -67.04
C ASN A 5 23.48 18.63 -66.38
N SER A 6 23.80 17.46 -66.93
CA SER A 6 23.23 16.19 -66.43
C SER A 6 23.72 15.77 -65.04
N GLU A 7 25.00 16.02 -64.71
CA GLU A 7 25.58 15.63 -63.41
C GLU A 7 25.09 16.52 -62.27
N ILE A 8 24.83 17.81 -62.53
CA ILE A 8 24.29 18.75 -61.55
C ILE A 8 22.85 18.36 -61.17
N TYR A 9 22.03 17.96 -62.15
CA TYR A 9 20.67 17.49 -61.89
C TYR A 9 20.63 16.17 -61.12
N LEU A 10 21.54 15.23 -61.40
CA LEU A 10 21.64 13.97 -60.65
C LEU A 10 22.05 14.23 -59.19
N PHE A 11 23.05 15.07 -58.97
CA PHE A 11 23.53 15.43 -57.63
C PHE A 11 22.46 16.17 -56.82
N ALA A 12 21.70 17.08 -57.45
CA ALA A 12 20.58 17.77 -56.80
C ALA A 12 19.44 16.80 -56.43
N ALA A 13 19.12 15.83 -57.30
CA ALA A 13 18.09 14.83 -57.04
C ALA A 13 18.47 13.85 -55.92
N GLU A 14 19.74 13.46 -55.85
CA GLU A 14 20.25 12.56 -54.81
C GLU A 14 20.29 13.25 -53.43
N ASN A 15 20.72 14.52 -53.39
CA ASN A 15 20.66 15.33 -52.17
C ASN A 15 19.23 15.62 -51.71
N ALA A 16 18.28 15.82 -52.63
CA ALA A 16 16.86 15.99 -52.29
C ALA A 16 16.27 14.73 -51.65
N ARG A 17 16.59 13.54 -52.19
CA ARG A 17 16.18 12.24 -51.62
C ARG A 17 16.79 11.98 -50.25
N LEU A 18 18.07 12.33 -50.05
CA LEU A 18 18.72 12.26 -48.73
C LEU A 18 18.05 13.19 -47.71
N LEU A 19 17.67 14.40 -48.13
CA LEU A 19 16.97 15.36 -47.29
C LEU A 19 15.57 14.86 -46.89
N GLU A 20 14.83 14.27 -47.82
CA GLU A 20 13.51 13.65 -47.56
C GLU A 20 13.62 12.47 -46.60
N ASN A 21 14.57 11.57 -46.81
CA ASN A 21 14.80 10.42 -45.93
C ASN A 21 15.16 10.86 -44.50
N ASN A 22 15.93 11.93 -44.35
CA ASN A 22 16.26 12.48 -43.03
C ASN A 22 15.06 13.15 -42.36
N LYS A 23 14.19 13.82 -43.12
CA LYS A 23 12.91 14.35 -42.61
C LYS A 23 11.97 13.24 -42.15
N ILE A 24 11.86 12.15 -42.90
CA ILE A 24 11.04 10.99 -42.55
C ILE A 24 11.57 10.32 -41.28
N LYS A 25 12.89 10.15 -41.14
CA LYS A 25 13.52 9.62 -39.92
C LYS A 25 13.29 10.52 -38.71
N LEU A 26 13.41 11.85 -38.88
CA LEU A 26 13.12 12.82 -37.82
C LEU A 26 11.64 12.76 -37.41
N LEU A 27 10.72 12.70 -38.37
CA LEU A 27 9.29 12.58 -38.13
C LEU A 27 8.96 11.29 -37.37
N PHE A 28 9.55 10.16 -37.77
CA PHE A 28 9.42 8.89 -37.06
C PHE A 28 9.98 8.95 -35.64
N SER A 29 11.12 9.61 -35.44
CA SER A 29 11.72 9.80 -34.10
C SER A 29 10.84 10.67 -33.20
N VAL A 30 10.22 11.73 -33.73
CA VAL A 30 9.30 12.60 -33.00
C VAL A 30 8.01 11.86 -32.67
N ILE A 31 7.44 11.09 -33.61
CA ILE A 31 6.26 10.25 -33.38
C ILE A 31 6.56 9.19 -32.33
N LEU A 32 7.73 8.54 -32.38
CA LEU A 32 8.14 7.57 -31.36
C LEU A 32 8.26 8.23 -29.98
N PHE A 33 8.86 9.42 -29.89
CA PHE A 33 8.93 10.19 -28.63
C PHE A 33 7.56 10.64 -28.11
N LEU A 34 6.62 11.00 -28.99
CA LEU A 34 5.26 11.37 -28.62
C LEU A 34 4.41 10.15 -28.21
N LEU A 35 4.70 8.97 -28.76
CA LEU A 35 4.04 7.70 -28.40
C LEU A 35 4.60 7.09 -27.11
N VAL A 36 5.81 7.45 -26.70
CA VAL A 36 6.28 7.27 -25.30
C VAL A 36 5.70 8.40 -24.45
N GLY A 37 4.37 8.53 -24.49
CA GLY A 37 3.65 9.29 -23.48
C GLY A 37 3.93 8.63 -22.14
N CYS A 38 4.63 9.35 -21.26
CA CYS A 38 4.76 8.96 -19.87
C CYS A 38 3.35 9.05 -19.26
N GLY A 39 2.58 7.97 -19.34
CA GLY A 39 1.38 7.83 -18.53
C GLY A 39 1.81 8.02 -17.09
N THR A 40 1.32 9.06 -16.43
CA THR A 40 1.47 9.19 -14.98
C THR A 40 0.83 7.95 -14.38
N PRO A 41 1.59 7.08 -13.70
CA PRO A 41 0.99 5.87 -13.13
C PRO A 41 -0.09 6.29 -12.16
N ASP A 42 -1.25 5.62 -12.24
CA ASP A 42 -2.38 5.93 -11.38
C ASP A 42 -1.95 5.85 -9.91
N GLN A 43 -2.30 6.89 -9.15
CA GLN A 43 -1.94 6.98 -7.75
C GLN A 43 -2.82 6.04 -6.95
N ILE A 44 -2.19 5.29 -6.04
CA ILE A 44 -2.93 4.36 -5.19
C ILE A 44 -3.62 5.15 -4.08
N HIS A 45 -4.94 5.03 -4.00
CA HIS A 45 -5.77 5.62 -2.97
C HIS A 45 -6.13 4.57 -1.90
N LEU A 46 -5.79 4.85 -0.64
CA LEU A 46 -6.22 4.10 0.53
C LEU A 46 -7.31 4.89 1.26
N ARG A 47 -8.50 4.30 1.37
CA ARG A 47 -9.66 4.92 2.02
C ARG A 47 -10.21 4.07 3.15
N GLY A 48 -10.81 4.69 4.15
CA GLY A 48 -11.44 3.94 5.23
C GLY A 48 -11.95 4.85 6.34
N ASN A 49 -12.56 4.25 7.34
CA ASN A 49 -12.91 4.93 8.58
C ASN A 49 -12.52 4.03 9.73
N ILE A 50 -11.84 4.59 10.72
CA ILE A 50 -11.51 3.88 11.95
C ILE A 50 -12.10 4.69 13.10
N PRO A 51 -12.87 4.07 14.02
CA PRO A 51 -13.54 4.75 15.11
C PRO A 51 -12.57 5.07 16.25
N ILE A 52 -11.46 5.75 15.95
CA ILE A 52 -10.45 6.24 16.89
C ILE A 52 -10.49 7.77 16.89
N LYS A 53 -10.44 8.36 18.07
CA LYS A 53 -10.32 9.80 18.26
C LYS A 53 -9.01 10.29 17.64
N ASN A 54 -9.13 11.34 16.84
CA ASN A 54 -7.99 12.02 16.26
C ASN A 54 -7.14 12.77 17.32
N PRO A 55 -5.82 12.91 17.08
CA PRO A 55 -5.07 12.35 15.96
C PRO A 55 -4.69 10.87 16.19
N PHE A 56 -4.58 10.12 15.10
CA PHE A 56 -3.97 8.78 15.10
C PHE A 56 -2.97 8.66 13.94
N TYR A 57 -2.11 7.64 13.98
CA TYR A 57 -0.98 7.48 13.06
C TYR A 57 -1.20 6.28 12.16
N ILE A 58 -0.79 6.41 10.90
CA ILE A 58 -0.77 5.32 9.92
C ILE A 58 0.65 5.15 9.40
N ASP A 59 1.13 3.92 9.40
CA ASP A 59 2.35 3.52 8.72
C ASP A 59 2.06 2.41 7.70
N VAL A 60 2.79 2.41 6.57
CA VAL A 60 2.78 1.32 5.60
C VAL A 60 4.19 0.77 5.41
N TYR A 61 4.34 -0.54 5.50
CA TYR A 61 5.61 -1.25 5.34
C TYR A 61 5.56 -2.19 4.15
N ASN A 62 6.64 -2.23 3.36
CA ASN A 62 6.81 -3.26 2.35
C ASN A 62 7.28 -4.55 3.03
N MET A 63 6.48 -5.63 2.97
CA MET A 63 6.77 -6.86 3.72
C MET A 63 7.99 -7.64 3.20
N ARG A 64 8.42 -7.38 1.96
CA ARG A 64 9.62 -8.01 1.40
C ARG A 64 10.90 -7.36 1.91
N THR A 65 10.91 -6.03 2.03
CA THR A 65 12.12 -5.29 2.43
C THR A 65 12.12 -4.86 3.89
N GLY A 66 10.97 -4.87 4.56
CA GLY A 66 10.78 -4.31 5.90
C GLY A 66 10.82 -2.77 5.95
N ILE A 67 10.97 -2.11 4.81
CA ILE A 67 11.11 -0.65 4.74
C ILE A 67 9.72 -0.01 4.90
N LYS A 68 9.65 1.01 5.77
CA LYS A 68 8.49 1.91 5.87
C LYS A 68 8.43 2.77 4.60
N VAL A 69 7.38 2.60 3.82
CA VAL A 69 7.16 3.34 2.57
C VAL A 69 6.24 4.54 2.75
N MET A 70 5.48 4.58 3.85
CA MET A 70 4.56 5.67 4.18
C MET A 70 4.45 5.82 5.70
N SER A 71 4.32 7.07 6.16
CA SER A 71 3.97 7.43 7.53
C SER A 71 3.16 8.72 7.50
N ASP A 72 2.01 8.76 8.18
CA ASP A 72 1.19 9.96 8.27
C ASP A 72 0.42 10.06 9.61
N THR A 73 0.02 11.28 9.96
CA THR A 73 -0.82 11.60 11.12
C THR A 73 -2.21 12.03 10.63
N ILE A 74 -3.22 11.23 10.95
CA ILE A 74 -4.60 11.46 10.51
C ILE A 74 -5.35 12.29 11.56
N CYS A 75 -5.72 13.50 11.15
CA CYS A 75 -6.47 14.45 11.98
C CYS A 75 -7.99 14.35 11.80
N SER A 76 -8.51 13.32 11.12
CA SER A 76 -9.94 13.09 10.88
C SER A 76 -10.29 11.61 11.02
N ASN A 77 -11.55 11.27 11.26
CA ASN A 77 -11.95 9.86 11.37
C ASN A 77 -11.91 9.12 10.02
N ASN A 78 -11.90 9.87 8.91
CA ASN A 78 -11.80 9.31 7.58
C ASN A 78 -10.34 9.28 7.12
N ILE A 79 -9.93 8.12 6.67
CA ILE A 79 -8.68 7.91 5.95
C ILE A 79 -8.99 8.14 4.48
N ASN A 80 -8.29 9.09 3.87
CA ASN A 80 -8.26 9.28 2.43
C ASN A 80 -6.83 9.69 2.08
N TYR A 81 -6.02 8.69 1.76
CA TYR A 81 -4.58 8.88 1.59
C TYR A 81 -4.11 8.41 0.21
N GLU A 82 -3.17 9.15 -0.36
CA GLU A 82 -2.51 8.85 -1.62
C GLU A 82 -1.15 8.20 -1.32
N VAL A 83 -1.06 6.89 -1.51
CA VAL A 83 0.13 6.08 -1.18
C VAL A 83 1.25 6.26 -2.23
N GLY A 84 0.95 6.92 -3.35
CA GLY A 84 1.88 7.08 -4.47
C GLY A 84 2.09 5.78 -5.23
N ILE A 85 3.17 5.73 -6.00
CA ILE A 85 3.46 4.61 -6.90
C ILE A 85 4.37 3.61 -6.16
N LEU A 86 3.79 2.48 -5.78
CA LEU A 86 4.50 1.41 -5.09
C LEU A 86 4.68 0.18 -5.98
N PRO A 87 5.81 -0.54 -5.89
CA PRO A 87 5.98 -1.81 -6.56
C PRO A 87 4.93 -2.82 -6.09
N LYS A 88 4.46 -3.68 -7.00
CA LYS A 88 3.54 -4.76 -6.64
C LYS A 88 4.12 -5.68 -5.55
N GLY A 89 3.26 -6.12 -4.62
CA GLY A 89 3.64 -7.04 -3.56
C GLY A 89 2.75 -6.96 -2.32
N ILE A 90 3.21 -7.57 -1.23
CA ILE A 90 2.51 -7.57 0.06
C ILE A 90 3.02 -6.40 0.91
N TYR A 91 2.08 -5.65 1.45
CA TYR A 91 2.32 -4.53 2.36
C TYR A 91 1.61 -4.76 3.68
N GLN A 92 2.11 -4.14 4.74
CA GLN A 92 1.45 -4.08 6.05
C GLN A 92 1.02 -2.65 6.32
N LEU A 93 -0.27 -2.48 6.59
CA LEU A 93 -0.84 -1.25 7.13
C LEU A 93 -0.88 -1.37 8.65
N THR A 94 -0.30 -0.40 9.34
CA THR A 94 -0.32 -0.30 10.80
C THR A 94 -0.98 1.00 11.21
N VAL A 95 -1.98 0.90 12.08
CA VAL A 95 -2.69 2.03 12.69
C VAL A 95 -2.29 2.08 14.16
N SER A 96 -1.96 3.25 14.66
CA SER A 96 -1.60 3.43 16.08
C SER A 96 -2.10 4.73 16.68
N TRP A 97 -2.36 4.74 17.97
CA TRP A 97 -2.78 5.92 18.74
C TRP A 97 -2.28 5.81 20.18
N ASP A 98 -2.16 6.94 20.87
CA ASP A 98 -1.56 7.00 22.19
C ASP A 98 -2.42 6.25 23.23
N ARG A 99 -1.75 5.61 24.20
CA ARG A 99 -2.41 4.88 25.29
C ARG A 99 -2.59 5.78 26.50
N ASP A 100 -3.83 5.90 26.94
CA ASP A 100 -4.16 6.58 28.19
C ASP A 100 -3.97 5.66 29.42
N ILE A 101 -4.12 4.34 29.24
CA ILE A 101 -4.06 3.35 30.33
C ILE A 101 -2.78 2.52 30.23
N LEU A 102 -1.91 2.64 31.23
CA LEU A 102 -0.67 1.88 31.37
C LEU A 102 -0.70 1.02 32.63
N LYS A 103 -0.25 -0.23 32.52
CA LYS A 103 -0.01 -1.08 33.69
C LYS A 103 1.21 -0.55 34.44
N ALA A 104 1.26 -0.71 35.76
CA ALA A 104 2.38 -0.24 36.59
C ALA A 104 3.76 -0.72 36.09
N GLN A 105 3.84 -1.96 35.61
CA GLN A 105 5.07 -2.53 35.02
C GLN A 105 5.47 -1.85 33.70
N GLU A 106 4.50 -1.37 32.91
CA GLU A 106 4.76 -0.62 31.68
C GLU A 106 5.26 0.78 32.03
N ILE A 107 4.68 1.43 33.04
CA ILE A 107 5.12 2.74 33.53
C ILE A 107 6.60 2.70 33.91
N GLU A 108 7.02 1.70 34.70
CA GLU A 108 8.44 1.53 35.04
C GLU A 108 9.33 1.30 33.82
N ARG A 109 8.87 0.51 32.84
CA ARG A 109 9.64 0.24 31.63
C ARG A 109 9.85 1.51 30.80
N PHE A 110 8.80 2.28 30.55
CA PHE A 110 8.89 3.53 29.77
C PHE A 110 9.67 4.61 30.53
N ALA A 111 9.60 4.65 31.86
CA ALA A 111 10.45 5.54 32.66
C ALA A 111 11.93 5.20 32.57
N ARG A 112 12.29 3.91 32.41
CA ARG A 112 13.67 3.44 32.24
C ARG A 112 14.18 3.58 30.81
N GLN A 113 13.29 3.67 29.82
CA GLN A 113 13.60 3.70 28.39
C GLN A 113 12.81 4.81 27.69
N PRO A 114 13.10 6.09 27.99
CA PRO A 114 12.37 7.22 27.43
C PRO A 114 12.47 7.30 25.90
N GLU A 115 13.50 6.69 25.30
CA GLU A 115 13.66 6.56 23.85
C GLU A 115 12.54 5.75 23.17
N LEU A 116 11.79 4.94 23.92
CA LEU A 116 10.61 4.23 23.41
C LEU A 116 9.40 5.16 23.17
N GLY A 117 9.48 6.41 23.63
CA GLY A 117 8.44 7.42 23.46
C GLY A 117 7.16 7.09 24.23
N THR A 118 6.05 7.69 23.78
CA THR A 118 4.73 7.47 24.38
C THR A 118 4.21 6.08 24.00
N PRO A 119 3.65 5.32 24.95
CA PRO A 119 3.06 4.01 24.64
C PRO A 119 1.85 4.16 23.72
N LYS A 120 1.69 3.24 22.76
CA LYS A 120 0.61 3.28 21.77
C LYS A 120 -0.16 1.96 21.69
N TYR A 121 -1.42 2.05 21.32
CA TYR A 121 -2.20 0.94 20.80
C TYR A 121 -1.81 0.72 19.34
N TYR A 122 -1.84 -0.54 18.89
CA TYR A 122 -1.49 -0.89 17.52
C TYR A 122 -2.51 -1.88 16.96
N MET A 123 -2.98 -1.63 15.75
CA MET A 123 -3.70 -2.58 14.90
C MET A 123 -2.95 -2.69 13.58
N SER A 124 -2.86 -3.89 13.02
CA SER A 124 -2.20 -4.06 11.73
C SER A 124 -2.87 -5.12 10.88
N THR A 125 -2.80 -4.94 9.57
CA THR A 125 -3.23 -5.94 8.59
C THR A 125 -2.27 -5.92 7.40
N THR A 126 -2.19 -7.04 6.71
CA THR A 126 -1.42 -7.17 5.47
C THR A 126 -2.35 -7.18 4.28
N PHE A 127 -1.88 -6.69 3.13
CA PHE A 127 -2.66 -6.70 1.91
C PHE A 127 -1.76 -6.78 0.68
N TRP A 128 -2.31 -7.34 -0.40
CA TRP A 128 -1.68 -7.32 -1.71
C TRP A 128 -1.98 -6.00 -2.40
N LEU A 129 -0.94 -5.36 -2.91
CA LEU A 129 -0.99 -4.10 -3.66
C LEU A 129 -0.44 -4.36 -5.07
N ASP A 130 -1.19 -3.95 -6.08
CA ASP A 130 -0.75 -3.89 -7.48
C ASP A 130 -1.49 -2.75 -8.19
N ALA A 131 -0.77 -1.67 -8.52
CA ALA A 131 -1.32 -0.51 -9.20
C ALA A 131 -1.89 -0.84 -10.60
N ASN A 132 -1.48 -1.95 -11.21
CA ASN A 132 -2.01 -2.36 -12.51
C ASN A 132 -3.35 -3.08 -12.40
N GLU A 133 -3.74 -3.53 -11.20
CA GLU A 133 -5.01 -4.21 -10.97
C GLU A 133 -6.05 -3.32 -10.31
N SER A 134 -5.61 -2.38 -9.48
CA SER A 134 -6.49 -1.45 -8.77
C SER A 134 -5.71 -0.25 -8.27
N ASP A 135 -6.33 0.91 -8.36
CA ASP A 135 -5.90 2.17 -7.76
C ASP A 135 -6.66 2.49 -6.47
N ASN A 136 -7.70 1.73 -6.09
CA ASN A 136 -8.61 2.05 -5.00
C ASN A 136 -8.70 0.93 -3.97
N TYR A 137 -8.14 1.18 -2.80
CA TYR A 137 -8.08 0.25 -1.69
C TYR A 137 -8.90 0.77 -0.52
N LYS A 138 -9.72 -0.10 0.08
CA LYS A 138 -10.60 0.23 1.19
C LYS A 138 -10.20 -0.56 2.44
N LEU A 139 -9.86 0.15 3.50
CA LEU A 139 -9.72 -0.39 4.84
C LEU A 139 -11.09 -0.67 5.46
N LEU A 140 -11.26 -1.87 6.00
CA LEU A 140 -12.46 -2.36 6.65
C LEU A 140 -12.11 -2.97 8.00
N LEU A 141 -13.05 -2.83 8.94
CA LEU A 141 -13.12 -3.61 10.17
C LEU A 141 -14.27 -4.62 10.03
N ASP A 142 -14.19 -5.73 10.75
CA ASP A 142 -15.22 -6.78 10.78
C ASP A 142 -16.50 -6.38 11.50
N SER A 143 -16.42 -5.42 12.41
CA SER A 143 -17.59 -4.86 13.10
C SER A 143 -17.52 -3.34 13.20
N THR A 144 -18.62 -2.74 13.64
CA THR A 144 -18.66 -1.34 14.04
C THR A 144 -18.27 -1.22 15.50
N TYR A 145 -17.02 -0.86 15.73
CA TYR A 145 -16.48 -0.70 17.09
C TYR A 145 -16.61 0.73 17.60
N GLN A 146 -16.62 0.88 18.93
CA GLN A 146 -16.24 2.13 19.58
C GLN A 146 -14.76 2.10 20.00
N GLN A 147 -14.11 3.25 20.14
CA GLN A 147 -12.70 3.29 20.56
C GLN A 147 -12.45 2.52 21.87
N ALA A 148 -13.29 2.72 22.89
CA ALA A 148 -13.14 2.04 24.17
C ALA A 148 -13.20 0.51 24.05
N GLU A 149 -14.04 -0.01 23.15
CA GLU A 149 -14.15 -1.43 22.86
C GLU A 149 -12.89 -1.95 22.16
N LEU A 150 -12.34 -1.20 21.19
CA LEU A 150 -11.06 -1.55 20.56
C LEU A 150 -9.94 -1.63 21.59
N GLU A 151 -9.87 -0.65 22.50
CA GLU A 151 -8.84 -0.61 23.53
C GLU A 151 -8.97 -1.78 24.52
N GLU A 152 -10.19 -2.11 24.93
CA GLU A 152 -10.45 -3.27 25.80
C GLU A 152 -10.02 -4.57 25.11
N LEU A 153 -10.41 -4.78 23.85
CA LEU A 153 -10.03 -5.96 23.07
C LEU A 153 -8.51 -6.06 22.87
N LEU A 154 -7.82 -4.93 22.65
CA LEU A 154 -6.35 -4.90 22.53
C LEU A 154 -5.63 -5.17 23.86
N LEU A 155 -6.25 -4.88 25.00
CA LEU A 155 -5.70 -5.14 26.33
C LEU A 155 -6.08 -6.50 26.90
N ALA A 156 -7.16 -7.10 26.39
CA ALA A 156 -7.68 -8.38 26.83
C ALA A 156 -6.61 -9.47 26.67
N LYS A 157 -6.24 -10.11 27.79
CA LYS A 157 -5.33 -11.27 27.78
C LYS A 157 -5.98 -12.52 27.18
N ASN A 158 -7.30 -12.51 27.01
CA ASN A 158 -8.08 -13.67 26.61
C ASN A 158 -8.27 -13.67 25.10
N ARG A 159 -7.80 -14.75 24.47
CA ARG A 159 -7.67 -14.98 23.02
C ARG A 159 -9.01 -15.13 22.27
N GLY A 160 -10.13 -14.67 22.84
CA GLY A 160 -11.48 -14.99 22.40
C GLY A 160 -11.96 -14.19 21.19
N GLU A 161 -11.74 -12.88 21.20
CA GLU A 161 -12.11 -11.99 20.09
C GLU A 161 -10.88 -11.21 19.63
N SER A 162 -10.55 -11.35 18.35
CA SER A 162 -9.49 -10.58 17.69
C SER A 162 -10.15 -9.61 16.73
N ILE A 163 -9.87 -8.32 16.88
CA ILE A 163 -10.28 -7.27 15.94
C ILE A 163 -9.75 -7.67 14.55
N LYS A 164 -10.64 -7.83 13.56
CA LYS A 164 -10.22 -8.15 12.20
C LYS A 164 -10.22 -6.90 11.35
N MET A 165 -9.08 -6.66 10.73
CA MET A 165 -8.87 -5.55 9.81
C MET A 165 -8.48 -6.10 8.44
N ALA A 166 -9.06 -5.55 7.38
CA ALA A 166 -8.80 -5.97 6.01
C ALA A 166 -8.65 -4.76 5.09
N VAL A 167 -7.78 -4.87 4.09
CA VAL A 167 -7.69 -3.89 3.00
C VAL A 167 -8.10 -4.58 1.71
N VAL A 168 -9.23 -4.13 1.15
CA VAL A 168 -9.88 -4.75 -0.02
C VAL A 168 -9.80 -3.83 -1.23
N SER A 169 -9.69 -4.43 -2.42
CA SER A 169 -9.78 -3.73 -3.70
C SER A 169 -10.55 -4.57 -4.72
N ASP A 170 -10.82 -4.00 -5.90
CA ASP A 170 -11.43 -4.72 -7.02
C ASP A 170 -10.44 -5.64 -7.77
N GLY A 171 -9.14 -5.39 -7.63
CA GLY A 171 -8.04 -6.21 -8.13
C GLY A 171 -8.11 -7.70 -7.72
N LYS A 172 -7.80 -8.58 -8.67
CA LYS A 172 -7.95 -10.04 -8.53
C LYS A 172 -7.03 -10.61 -7.47
N ASN A 173 -5.76 -10.21 -7.45
CA ASN A 173 -4.78 -10.75 -6.50
C ASN A 173 -5.06 -10.28 -5.07
N ASN A 174 -5.59 -9.06 -4.90
CA ASN A 174 -6.05 -8.60 -3.58
C ASN A 174 -7.21 -9.43 -3.05
N LYS A 175 -8.19 -9.80 -3.89
CA LYS A 175 -9.29 -10.70 -3.49
C LYS A 175 -8.78 -12.07 -3.06
N VAL A 176 -7.94 -12.71 -3.88
CA VAL A 176 -7.34 -14.01 -3.56
C VAL A 176 -6.50 -13.93 -2.28
N TYR A 177 -5.77 -12.83 -2.08
CA TYR A 177 -4.98 -12.65 -0.87
C TYR A 177 -5.85 -12.48 0.38
N ASN A 178 -6.96 -11.75 0.29
CA ASN A 178 -7.93 -11.64 1.38
C ASN A 178 -8.60 -13.00 1.71
N GLU A 179 -8.91 -13.82 0.70
CA GLU A 179 -9.39 -15.20 0.91
C GLU A 179 -8.34 -16.05 1.63
N TYR A 180 -7.08 -15.96 1.23
CA TYR A 180 -5.96 -16.61 1.93
C TYR A 180 -5.87 -16.17 3.40
N LEU A 181 -5.97 -14.86 3.68
CA LEU A 181 -5.94 -14.35 5.06
C LEU A 181 -7.11 -14.87 5.89
N ALA A 182 -8.31 -14.95 5.31
CA ALA A 182 -9.49 -15.51 5.98
C ALA A 182 -9.30 -17.00 6.35
N LEU A 183 -8.72 -17.80 5.43
CA LEU A 183 -8.41 -19.21 5.71
C LEU A 183 -7.36 -19.36 6.82
N VAL A 184 -6.32 -18.51 6.81
CA VAL A 184 -5.30 -18.51 7.87
C VAL A 184 -5.92 -18.15 9.22
N ASP A 185 -6.81 -17.17 9.26
CA ASP A 185 -7.50 -16.77 10.48
C ASP A 185 -8.45 -17.86 11.01
N GLN A 186 -9.19 -18.53 10.13
CA GLN A 186 -10.01 -19.69 10.47
C GLN A 186 -9.16 -20.79 11.11
N TYR A 187 -8.06 -21.19 10.46
CA TYR A 187 -7.16 -22.22 10.97
C TYR A 187 -6.55 -21.86 12.34
N ARG A 188 -6.20 -20.58 12.55
CA ARG A 188 -5.72 -20.08 13.85
C ARG A 188 -6.79 -20.14 14.93
N THR A 189 -8.05 -19.91 14.57
CA THR A 189 -9.18 -19.95 15.50
C THR A 189 -9.50 -21.39 15.90
N GLU A 190 -9.56 -22.31 14.93
CA GLU A 190 -9.73 -23.74 15.18
C GLU A 190 -8.64 -24.30 16.09
N ASN A 191 -7.36 -23.97 15.82
CA ASN A 191 -6.24 -24.39 16.67
C ASN A 191 -6.27 -23.79 18.07
N ARG A 192 -6.77 -22.55 18.24
CA ARG A 192 -6.99 -21.96 19.57
C ARG A 192 -8.01 -22.77 20.35
N HIS A 193 -9.15 -23.11 19.73
CA HIS A 193 -10.17 -23.94 20.37
C HIS A 193 -9.64 -25.33 20.76
N LEU A 194 -8.83 -25.95 19.91
CA LEU A 194 -8.20 -27.25 20.21
C LEU A 194 -7.26 -27.13 21.42
N ASN A 195 -6.39 -26.13 21.45
CA ASN A 195 -5.47 -25.93 22.58
C ASN A 195 -6.21 -25.64 23.90
N ASP A 196 -7.26 -24.81 23.86
CA ASP A 196 -8.07 -24.52 25.04
C ASP A 196 -8.83 -25.76 25.53
N SER A 197 -9.25 -26.65 24.61
CA SER A 197 -9.88 -27.92 24.96
C SER A 197 -8.92 -28.89 25.65
N LEU A 198 -7.67 -28.94 25.20
CA LEU A 198 -6.62 -29.79 25.78
C LEU A 198 -6.25 -29.31 27.19
N GLN A 199 -6.12 -28.00 27.39
CA GLN A 199 -5.82 -27.41 28.71
C GLN A 199 -6.94 -27.60 29.75
N ARG A 200 -8.18 -27.87 29.32
CA ARG A 200 -9.30 -28.17 30.24
C ARG A 200 -9.41 -29.66 30.60
N SER A 201 -8.65 -30.52 29.92
CA SER A 201 -8.64 -31.97 30.12
C SER A 201 -7.48 -32.48 30.98
N GLU A 202 -6.58 -31.60 31.40
CA GLU A 202 -5.51 -31.80 32.40
C GLU A 202 -5.92 -31.20 33.75
#